data_AF-A0A2H3AWX5-F1
#
_entry.id   AF-A0A2H3AWX5-F1
#
_cell.length_a   1.000
_cell.length_b   1.000
_cell.length_c   1.000
_cell.angle_alpha   90.00
_cell.angle_beta   90.00
_cell.angle_gamma   90.00
#
_symmetry.space_group_name_H-M   'P 1'
#
loop_
_entity.id
_entity.type
_entity.pdbx_description
1 polymer ?
#
loop_
_entity_poly.entity_id
_entity_poly.type
_entity_poly.pdbx_seq_one_letter_code
_entity_poly.pdbx_strand_id
1 'polypeptide(L)'
;MFSDEFREFLSIRCTRLEALVNRTESVMVDAMSIRVQVTAMQRYWLELVAGLDYMQIHQPVMNGKVQRDETFDFNRLIGVFTLSLDVAEQHMKAGIPVYLVRPIEQFTNQIILKAEQPTVFSRSKARASGPLGKGSPQRSKAQNLQSTRDKFADLSGRYAPPTIPAWAGANAKIDKDSECSQQREAQARHIQSRHDANGEKKDYNINMGYAFPDPTLFVYASATRQSTYFRQWEHYRDTLIYRVASSTSNATPVCPQVWRELLAMPFKKEHTKTIKAHDTMLDMMGTALQMSRPDVRSPTTHTDEPFDVKRGRYLVWELCELNFRLELLAIDTHLTHSLVSDDTDFQLKCQNAILKLLPGESLVPLPSHSVTSSVPLVFEAKGLLDPSGDEASLKVEKALVQHYVQTFFDRFGRPPVLPCMPHQSALVNQPEEQEGEK
;
A
#
# COMPACT_ATOMS: atom_id res chain seq x y z
N MET A 1 -7.27 39.39 -20.28
CA MET A 1 -8.65 39.60 -19.79
C MET A 1 -9.39 38.28 -19.95
N PHE A 2 -9.98 37.73 -18.88
CA PHE A 2 -10.72 36.46 -18.93
C PHE A 2 -11.98 36.60 -19.78
N SER A 3 -12.35 35.57 -20.57
CA SER A 3 -13.65 35.55 -21.26
C SER A 3 -14.78 35.51 -20.26
N ASP A 4 -15.92 36.11 -20.60
CA ASP A 4 -17.09 36.14 -19.71
C ASP A 4 -17.61 34.72 -19.42
N GLU A 5 -17.58 33.84 -20.41
CA GLU A 5 -17.90 32.41 -20.27
C GLU A 5 -17.03 31.71 -19.21
N PHE A 6 -15.74 32.06 -19.13
CA PHE A 6 -14.85 31.46 -18.15
C PHE A 6 -15.05 32.03 -16.73
N ARG A 7 -15.34 33.33 -16.63
CA ARG A 7 -15.71 33.94 -15.34
C ARG A 7 -16.99 33.30 -14.80
N GLU A 8 -17.95 33.03 -15.67
CA GLU A 8 -19.17 32.30 -15.34
C GLU A 8 -18.86 30.85 -14.94
N PHE A 9 -17.99 30.15 -15.68
CA PHE A 9 -17.51 28.82 -15.30
C PHE A 9 -16.95 28.79 -13.87
N LEU A 10 -15.99 29.68 -13.55
CA LEU A 10 -15.40 29.76 -12.21
C LEU A 10 -16.44 30.11 -11.15
N SER A 11 -17.26 31.12 -11.40
CA SER A 11 -18.29 31.58 -10.45
C SER A 11 -19.24 30.45 -10.07
N ILE A 12 -19.74 29.69 -11.05
CA ILE A 12 -20.64 28.56 -10.81
C ILE A 12 -19.95 27.47 -9.96
N ARG A 13 -18.70 27.13 -10.26
CA ARG A 13 -18.00 26.04 -9.57
C ARG A 13 -17.56 26.45 -8.16
N CYS A 14 -17.07 27.68 -7.97
CA CYS A 14 -16.76 28.23 -6.65
C CYS A 14 -18.01 28.27 -5.76
N THR A 15 -19.13 28.81 -6.26
CA THR A 15 -20.39 28.88 -5.51
C THR A 15 -20.88 27.49 -5.10
N ARG A 16 -20.76 26.50 -6.00
CA ARG A 16 -21.13 25.11 -5.69
C ARG A 16 -20.20 24.48 -4.67
N LEU A 17 -18.89 24.70 -4.78
CA LEU A 17 -17.91 24.21 -3.83
C LEU A 17 -18.14 24.79 -2.43
N GLU A 18 -18.33 26.11 -2.32
CA GLU A 18 -18.68 26.80 -1.07
C GLU A 18 -19.97 26.23 -0.47
N ALA A 19 -21.00 26.03 -1.28
CA ALA A 19 -22.26 25.44 -0.82
C ALA A 19 -22.11 23.98 -0.34
N LEU A 20 -21.15 23.22 -0.86
CA LEU A 20 -20.84 21.88 -0.36
C LEU A 20 -20.07 21.96 0.96
N VAL A 21 -19.04 22.82 1.06
CA VAL A 21 -18.26 23.04 2.29
C VAL A 21 -19.19 23.39 3.46
N ASN A 22 -20.07 24.36 3.26
CA ASN A 22 -21.02 24.81 4.29
C ASN A 22 -22.01 23.70 4.72
N ARG A 23 -22.33 22.76 3.79
CA ARG A 23 -23.19 21.61 4.10
C ARG A 23 -22.47 20.53 4.89
N THR A 24 -21.17 20.37 4.67
CA THR A 24 -20.33 19.43 5.43
C THR A 24 -20.22 19.83 6.90
N GLU A 25 -20.25 21.13 7.20
CA GLU A 25 -20.21 21.68 8.56
C GLU A 25 -21.52 21.49 9.34
N SER A 26 -22.66 21.29 8.67
CA SER A 26 -23.98 21.39 9.28
C SER A 26 -24.85 20.11 9.31
N VAL A 27 -24.59 19.09 8.48
CA VAL A 27 -25.60 18.02 8.24
C VAL A 27 -25.09 16.57 8.25
N MET A 28 -23.81 16.29 8.51
CA MET A 28 -23.27 14.95 8.22
C MET A 28 -23.43 13.96 9.39
N VAL A 29 -24.32 12.96 9.24
CA VAL A 29 -24.48 11.85 10.21
C VAL A 29 -24.28 10.47 9.57
N ASP A 30 -24.57 10.30 8.27
CA ASP A 30 -24.43 9.02 7.57
C ASP A 30 -23.28 8.99 6.53
N ALA A 31 -22.64 7.82 6.42
CA ALA A 31 -21.44 7.64 5.60
C ALA A 31 -21.68 7.79 4.09
N MET A 32 -22.90 7.57 3.59
CA MET A 32 -23.20 7.68 2.16
C MET A 32 -23.30 9.15 1.76
N SER A 33 -23.99 9.95 2.57
CA SER A 33 -24.07 11.40 2.39
C SER A 33 -22.69 12.04 2.42
N ILE A 34 -21.82 11.64 3.36
CA ILE A 34 -20.43 12.14 3.43
C ILE A 34 -19.67 11.81 2.13
N ARG A 35 -19.78 10.58 1.63
CA ARG A 35 -19.07 10.17 0.40
C ARG A 35 -19.52 10.96 -0.82
N VAL A 36 -20.85 11.06 -1.05
CA VAL A 36 -21.39 11.82 -2.18
C VAL A 36 -20.92 13.26 -2.16
N GLN A 37 -20.89 13.86 -0.97
CA GLN A 37 -20.51 15.26 -0.78
C GLN A 37 -19.01 15.46 -0.98
N VAL A 38 -18.17 14.62 -0.38
CA VAL A 38 -16.71 14.65 -0.59
C VAL A 38 -16.36 14.42 -2.06
N THR A 39 -16.99 13.45 -2.74
CA THR A 39 -16.78 13.21 -4.17
C THR A 39 -17.21 14.42 -5.01
N ALA A 40 -18.34 15.06 -4.69
CA ALA A 40 -18.77 16.28 -5.37
C ALA A 40 -17.78 17.45 -5.14
N MET A 41 -17.25 17.60 -3.92
CA MET A 41 -16.25 18.62 -3.58
C MET A 41 -14.95 18.38 -4.35
N GLN A 42 -14.43 17.14 -4.32
CA GLN A 42 -13.24 16.74 -5.07
C GLN A 42 -13.42 17.02 -6.56
N ARG A 43 -14.60 16.68 -7.12
CA ARG A 43 -14.91 16.96 -8.52
C ARG A 43 -14.87 18.45 -8.83
N TYR A 44 -15.55 19.30 -8.06
CA TYR A 44 -15.55 20.74 -8.33
C TYR A 44 -14.18 21.37 -8.14
N TRP A 45 -13.42 20.91 -7.15
CA TRP A 45 -12.02 21.31 -6.98
C TRP A 45 -11.17 20.95 -8.20
N LEU A 46 -11.26 19.71 -8.68
CA LEU A 46 -10.53 19.27 -9.87
C LEU A 46 -10.98 20.02 -11.13
N GLU A 47 -12.27 20.32 -11.28
CA GLU A 47 -12.78 21.16 -12.38
C GLU A 47 -12.21 22.59 -12.32
N LEU A 48 -12.08 23.18 -11.13
CA LEU A 48 -11.47 24.49 -10.93
C LEU A 48 -9.97 24.49 -11.25
N VAL A 49 -9.23 23.51 -10.73
CA VAL A 49 -7.79 23.35 -11.03
C VAL A 49 -7.58 23.15 -12.53
N ALA A 50 -8.33 22.24 -13.15
CA ALA A 50 -8.24 22.00 -14.59
C ALA A 50 -8.60 23.25 -15.40
N GLY A 51 -9.58 24.04 -14.96
CA GLY A 51 -9.92 25.32 -15.58
C GLY A 51 -8.79 26.34 -15.48
N LEU A 52 -8.15 26.46 -14.31
CA LEU A 52 -7.00 27.34 -14.10
C LEU A 52 -5.79 26.92 -14.93
N ASP A 53 -5.45 25.63 -14.93
CA ASP A 53 -4.36 25.06 -15.73
C ASP A 53 -4.62 25.27 -17.23
N TYR A 54 -5.85 25.02 -17.68
CA TYR A 54 -6.25 25.29 -19.05
C TYR A 54 -5.98 26.75 -19.42
N MET A 55 -6.35 27.70 -18.57
CA MET A 55 -6.14 29.13 -18.85
C MET A 55 -4.69 29.58 -18.80
N GLN A 56 -3.94 29.15 -17.79
CA GLN A 56 -2.62 29.69 -17.50
C GLN A 56 -1.55 29.01 -18.36
N ILE A 57 -1.76 27.74 -18.70
CA ILE A 57 -0.75 26.89 -19.32
C ILE A 57 -1.15 26.57 -20.76
N HIS A 58 -2.33 25.98 -20.96
CA HIS A 58 -2.65 25.37 -22.25
C HIS A 58 -3.20 26.36 -23.28
N GLN A 59 -4.16 27.20 -22.90
CA GLN A 59 -4.82 28.17 -23.77
C GLN A 59 -3.85 29.20 -24.39
N PRO A 60 -2.83 29.72 -23.69
CA PRO A 60 -1.83 30.59 -24.29
C PRO A 60 -1.02 29.88 -25.39
N VAL A 61 -0.72 28.59 -25.21
CA VAL A 61 -0.04 27.77 -26.23
C VAL A 61 -0.95 27.49 -27.42
N MET A 62 -2.23 27.16 -27.18
CA MET A 62 -3.23 26.98 -28.24
C MET A 62 -3.34 28.23 -29.12
N ASN A 63 -3.42 29.40 -28.49
CA ASN A 63 -3.52 30.70 -29.16
C ASN A 63 -2.18 31.18 -29.76
N GLY A 64 -1.10 30.41 -29.62
CA GLY A 64 0.23 30.78 -30.12
C GLY A 64 0.88 31.97 -29.41
N LYS A 65 0.42 32.32 -28.21
CA LYS A 65 0.98 33.42 -27.40
C LYS A 65 2.26 33.02 -26.69
N VAL A 66 2.39 31.75 -26.33
CA VAL A 66 3.55 31.19 -25.60
C VAL A 66 3.94 29.87 -26.27
N GLN A 67 5.23 29.52 -26.22
CA GLN A 67 5.68 28.19 -26.64
C GLN A 67 5.36 27.14 -25.58
N ARG A 68 5.26 25.89 -26.03
CA ARG A 68 5.02 24.76 -25.13
C ARG A 68 6.25 24.54 -24.25
N ASP A 69 6.01 24.39 -22.95
CA ASP A 69 7.01 23.92 -22.01
C ASP A 69 7.08 22.38 -22.06
N GLU A 70 8.23 21.83 -22.43
CA GLU A 70 8.46 20.39 -22.53
C GLU A 70 8.68 19.72 -21.16
N THR A 71 8.93 20.51 -20.11
CA THR A 71 9.16 19.99 -18.76
C THR A 71 7.87 19.60 -18.03
N PHE A 72 6.72 19.98 -18.56
CA PHE A 72 5.42 19.71 -17.96
C PHE A 72 5.03 18.23 -18.11
N ASP A 73 4.59 17.58 -17.02
CA ASP A 73 4.17 16.17 -17.04
C ASP A 73 2.75 16.01 -17.62
N PHE A 74 2.68 15.89 -18.94
CA PHE A 74 1.42 15.72 -19.66
C PHE A 74 0.77 14.33 -19.46
N ASN A 75 1.43 13.38 -18.79
CA ASN A 75 0.86 12.04 -18.53
C ASN A 75 -0.28 12.05 -17.51
N ARG A 76 -0.52 13.20 -16.87
CA ARG A 76 -1.59 13.40 -15.88
C ARG A 76 -2.89 13.93 -16.47
N LEU A 77 -2.92 14.22 -17.77
CA LEU A 77 -4.10 14.76 -18.45
C LEU A 77 -4.99 13.63 -19.00
N ILE A 78 -6.29 13.69 -18.71
CA ILE A 78 -7.29 12.78 -19.31
C ILE A 78 -7.40 12.98 -20.82
N GLY A 79 -7.15 14.20 -21.30
CA GLY A 79 -7.25 14.56 -22.70
C GLY A 79 -8.66 14.99 -23.14
N VAL A 80 -8.86 15.10 -24.46
CA VAL A 80 -10.14 15.48 -25.08
C VAL A 80 -10.57 14.47 -26.15
N PHE A 81 -11.85 14.11 -26.14
CA PHE A 81 -12.51 13.42 -27.24
C PHE A 81 -13.21 14.46 -28.09
N THR A 82 -12.89 14.52 -29.38
CA THR A 82 -13.47 15.53 -30.26
C THR A 82 -13.74 14.97 -31.65
N LEU A 83 -14.78 15.49 -32.30
CA LEU A 83 -15.03 15.28 -33.73
C LEU A 83 -14.39 16.38 -34.59
N SER A 84 -14.00 17.50 -33.97
CA SER A 84 -13.45 18.68 -34.64
C SER A 84 -11.93 18.54 -34.80
N LEU A 85 -11.47 18.70 -36.05
CA LEU A 85 -10.05 18.73 -36.39
C LEU A 85 -9.35 19.95 -35.76
N ASP A 86 -10.00 21.10 -35.75
CA ASP A 86 -9.44 22.33 -35.19
C ASP A 86 -9.18 22.18 -33.68
N VAL A 87 -10.15 21.59 -32.97
CA VAL A 87 -10.00 21.29 -31.54
C VAL A 87 -8.86 20.29 -31.33
N ALA A 88 -8.78 19.26 -32.16
CA ALA A 88 -7.72 18.26 -32.08
C ALA A 88 -6.33 18.87 -32.28
N GLU A 89 -6.17 19.71 -33.31
CA GLU A 89 -4.90 20.38 -33.60
C GLU A 89 -4.49 21.32 -32.47
N GLN A 90 -5.41 22.14 -31.96
CA GLN A 90 -5.14 23.06 -30.86
C GLN A 90 -4.71 22.32 -29.59
N HIS A 91 -5.40 21.23 -29.25
CA HIS A 91 -5.09 20.45 -28.05
C HIS A 91 -3.77 19.68 -28.19
N MET A 92 -3.49 19.13 -29.37
CA MET A 92 -2.21 18.51 -29.67
C MET A 92 -1.05 19.51 -29.55
N LYS A 93 -1.23 20.73 -30.09
CA LYS A 93 -0.25 21.82 -29.97
C LYS A 93 0.02 22.21 -28.52
N ALA A 94 -1.01 22.19 -27.68
CA ALA A 94 -0.92 22.47 -26.24
C ALA A 94 -0.40 21.30 -25.39
N GLY A 95 -0.05 20.16 -26.01
CA GLY A 95 0.43 18.97 -25.31
C GLY A 95 -0.64 18.17 -24.60
N ILE A 96 -1.92 18.46 -24.84
CA ILE A 96 -3.05 17.73 -24.25
C ILE A 96 -3.30 16.49 -25.10
N PRO A 97 -3.47 15.29 -24.51
CA PRO A 97 -3.86 14.09 -25.26
C PRO A 97 -5.18 14.30 -26.01
N VAL A 98 -5.24 13.87 -27.26
CA VAL A 98 -6.42 14.03 -28.12
C VAL A 98 -6.83 12.69 -28.70
N TYR A 99 -8.13 12.42 -28.62
CA TYR A 99 -8.78 11.30 -29.26
C TYR A 99 -9.76 11.86 -30.30
N LEU A 100 -9.30 11.94 -31.56
CA LEU A 100 -10.14 12.38 -32.67
C LEU A 100 -11.10 11.23 -33.04
N VAL A 101 -12.37 11.41 -32.72
CA VAL A 101 -13.43 10.46 -33.03
C VAL A 101 -13.98 10.79 -34.42
N ARG A 102 -14.16 9.79 -35.27
CA ARG A 102 -14.69 9.96 -36.64
C ARG A 102 -15.61 8.78 -36.99
N PRO A 103 -16.66 9.00 -37.79
CA PRO A 103 -17.49 7.91 -38.31
C PRO A 103 -16.65 6.90 -39.10
N ILE A 104 -16.94 5.61 -38.94
CA ILE A 104 -16.14 4.53 -39.56
C ILE A 104 -16.17 4.60 -41.09
N GLU A 105 -17.25 5.15 -41.66
CA GLU A 105 -17.46 5.36 -43.08
C GLU A 105 -16.44 6.34 -43.69
N GLN A 106 -15.79 7.16 -42.86
CA GLN A 106 -14.75 8.09 -43.32
C GLN A 106 -13.37 7.44 -43.48
N PHE A 107 -13.23 6.17 -43.11
CA PHE A 107 -11.98 5.40 -43.19
C PHE A 107 -11.97 4.41 -44.37
N THR A 108 -12.82 4.61 -45.38
CA THR A 108 -12.98 3.70 -46.54
C THR A 108 -11.69 3.41 -47.32
N ASN A 109 -10.68 4.30 -47.22
CA ASN A 109 -9.38 4.17 -47.90
C ASN A 109 -8.18 4.14 -46.94
N GLN A 110 -8.38 3.79 -45.66
CA GLN A 110 -7.29 3.73 -44.68
C GLN A 110 -7.03 2.29 -44.22
N ILE A 111 -5.74 1.96 -44.00
CA ILE A 111 -5.35 0.67 -43.45
C ILE A 111 -5.65 0.72 -41.94
N ILE A 112 -6.70 0.01 -41.52
CA ILE A 112 -6.98 -0.20 -40.10
C ILE A 112 -5.93 -1.15 -39.54
N LEU A 113 -4.97 -0.62 -38.78
CA LEU A 113 -3.87 -1.40 -38.21
C LEU A 113 -4.36 -2.36 -37.11
N LYS A 114 -5.36 -1.92 -36.34
CA LYS A 114 -5.93 -2.67 -35.22
C LYS A 114 -7.36 -2.22 -34.97
N ALA A 115 -8.30 -3.15 -35.02
CA ALA A 115 -9.67 -2.94 -34.58
C ALA A 115 -9.81 -3.53 -33.17
N GLU A 116 -10.19 -2.71 -32.19
CA GLU A 116 -10.43 -3.15 -30.82
C GLU A 116 -11.93 -3.38 -30.61
N GLN A 117 -12.30 -4.58 -30.14
CA GLN A 117 -13.67 -4.87 -29.74
C GLN A 117 -13.89 -4.37 -28.30
N PRO A 118 -15.03 -3.73 -27.98
CA PRO A 118 -15.40 -3.45 -26.59
C PRO A 118 -15.43 -4.76 -25.81
N THR A 119 -14.64 -4.86 -24.74
CA THR A 119 -14.48 -6.11 -24.01
C THR A 119 -15.72 -6.39 -23.17
N VAL A 120 -16.62 -7.25 -23.66
CA VAL A 120 -17.77 -7.74 -22.90
C VAL A 120 -17.37 -9.04 -22.19
N PHE A 121 -17.14 -9.00 -20.88
CA PHE A 121 -16.78 -10.20 -20.09
C PHE A 121 -18.03 -10.98 -19.65
N SER A 122 -18.09 -12.26 -20.03
CA SER A 122 -19.16 -13.19 -19.67
C SER A 122 -18.74 -14.08 -18.48
N ARG A 123 -19.58 -14.14 -17.43
CA ARG A 123 -19.36 -14.90 -16.18
C ARG A 123 -19.45 -16.41 -16.42
N SER A 124 -18.45 -17.18 -15.97
CA SER A 124 -18.56 -18.64 -15.80
C SER A 124 -18.45 -19.06 -14.33
N LYS A 125 -19.34 -19.99 -13.94
CA LYS A 125 -19.63 -20.47 -12.59
C LYS A 125 -18.59 -21.48 -12.06
N ALA A 126 -18.29 -21.38 -10.77
CA ALA A 126 -17.54 -22.38 -10.01
C ALA A 126 -18.33 -23.69 -9.81
N ARG A 127 -17.61 -24.83 -9.78
CA ARG A 127 -18.14 -26.18 -9.55
C ARG A 127 -17.45 -26.80 -8.32
N ALA A 128 -18.21 -27.57 -7.54
CA ALA A 128 -17.87 -28.10 -6.22
C ALA A 128 -17.46 -29.59 -6.19
N SER A 129 -17.02 -30.03 -4.99
CA SER A 129 -16.83 -31.40 -4.42
C SER A 129 -15.55 -32.16 -4.79
N GLY A 130 -14.81 -32.91 -3.94
CA GLY A 130 -14.80 -33.41 -2.53
C GLY A 130 -13.54 -34.32 -2.35
N PRO A 131 -13.37 -35.29 -1.40
CA PRO A 131 -13.86 -35.47 -0.02
C PRO A 131 -12.81 -35.97 1.05
N LEU A 132 -13.18 -35.84 2.33
CA LEU A 132 -12.99 -36.71 3.54
C LEU A 132 -11.59 -37.11 4.10
N GLY A 133 -11.33 -36.79 5.39
CA GLY A 133 -10.27 -37.38 6.22
C GLY A 133 -10.39 -37.12 7.73
N LYS A 134 -10.56 -38.20 8.50
CA LYS A 134 -10.83 -38.42 9.95
C LYS A 134 -10.03 -37.61 11.00
N GLY A 135 -10.68 -37.34 12.15
CA GLY A 135 -10.17 -36.55 13.29
C GLY A 135 -9.63 -37.33 14.50
N SER A 136 -9.11 -36.57 15.50
CA SER A 136 -8.78 -36.99 16.87
C SER A 136 -8.53 -35.74 17.77
N PRO A 137 -8.55 -35.82 19.12
CA PRO A 137 -9.20 -34.81 20.01
C PRO A 137 -8.32 -33.69 20.60
N GLN A 138 -9.02 -32.62 21.01
CA GLN A 138 -8.56 -31.44 21.75
C GLN A 138 -7.78 -31.75 23.03
N ARG A 139 -6.75 -30.94 23.29
CA ARG A 139 -6.26 -30.67 24.64
C ARG A 139 -5.85 -29.20 24.79
N SER A 140 -6.67 -28.47 25.55
CA SER A 140 -6.46 -27.09 26.00
C SER A 140 -5.19 -26.97 26.85
N LYS A 141 -4.29 -26.04 26.50
CA LYS A 141 -3.27 -25.48 27.42
C LYS A 141 -3.05 -24.01 27.05
N ALA A 142 -3.59 -23.10 27.87
CA ALA A 142 -2.89 -22.45 28.98
C ALA A 142 -1.97 -21.33 28.45
N GLN A 143 -2.47 -20.10 28.60
CA GLN A 143 -1.78 -18.84 28.30
C GLN A 143 -0.46 -18.78 29.08
N ASN A 144 0.65 -18.64 28.34
CA ASN A 144 1.96 -18.39 28.92
C ASN A 144 2.18 -16.87 28.96
N LEU A 145 2.25 -16.32 30.17
CA LEU A 145 2.59 -14.94 30.46
C LEU A 145 4.06 -14.66 30.08
N GLN A 146 4.30 -14.37 28.81
CA GLN A 146 5.43 -13.55 28.40
C GLN A 146 4.91 -12.13 28.21
N SER A 147 5.26 -11.25 29.17
CA SER A 147 5.21 -9.78 29.12
C SER A 147 4.55 -9.27 27.83
N THR A 148 3.23 -9.12 27.86
CA THR A 148 2.44 -8.77 26.68
C THR A 148 2.77 -7.33 26.31
N ARG A 149 3.79 -7.16 25.46
CA ARG A 149 4.23 -5.87 24.95
C ARG A 149 3.04 -5.19 24.30
N ASP A 150 2.94 -3.87 24.51
CA ASP A 150 1.93 -3.08 23.85
C ASP A 150 2.19 -3.05 22.34
N LYS A 151 1.32 -3.73 21.58
CA LYS A 151 1.36 -3.79 20.12
C LYS A 151 1.01 -2.45 19.46
N PHE A 152 0.52 -1.48 20.23
CA PHE A 152 0.19 -0.13 19.76
C PHE A 152 1.30 0.89 19.98
N ALA A 153 2.37 0.51 20.68
CA ALA A 153 3.55 1.35 20.87
C ALA A 153 4.46 1.32 19.63
N ASP A 154 5.13 2.45 19.38
CA ASP A 154 6.12 2.57 18.31
C ASP A 154 7.26 1.55 18.46
N LEU A 155 7.92 1.24 17.34
CA LEU A 155 9.13 0.41 17.36
C LEU A 155 10.24 1.15 18.09
N SER A 156 10.93 0.42 18.96
CA SER A 156 11.96 0.93 19.86
C SER A 156 13.04 -0.12 20.06
N GLY A 157 14.29 0.30 20.19
CA GLY A 157 15.41 -0.59 20.48
C GLY A 157 16.50 -0.54 19.41
N ARG A 158 17.52 -1.40 19.57
CA ARG A 158 18.77 -1.33 18.81
C ARG A 158 18.58 -1.40 17.29
N TYR A 159 17.64 -2.23 16.84
CA TYR A 159 17.33 -2.45 15.42
C TYR A 159 16.12 -1.65 14.92
N ALA A 160 15.46 -0.86 15.77
CA ALA A 160 14.33 -0.04 15.32
C ALA A 160 14.84 1.11 14.43
N PRO A 161 14.27 1.30 13.23
CA PRO A 161 14.56 2.48 12.43
C PRO A 161 13.92 3.73 13.08
N PRO A 162 14.40 4.94 12.75
CA PRO A 162 13.79 6.17 13.22
C PRO A 162 12.35 6.33 12.74
N THR A 163 11.46 6.77 13.62
CA THR A 163 10.04 7.02 13.28
C THR A 163 9.88 8.33 12.50
N ILE A 164 8.93 8.36 11.56
CA ILE A 164 8.55 9.60 10.87
C ILE A 164 7.75 10.48 11.86
N PRO A 165 8.07 11.78 12.06
CA PRO A 165 7.46 12.61 13.09
C PRO A 165 5.92 12.69 13.06
N ALA A 166 5.31 12.70 11.87
CA ALA A 166 3.86 12.70 11.73
C ALA A 166 3.20 11.37 12.13
N TRP A 167 3.96 10.28 12.11
CA TRP A 167 3.52 8.91 12.37
C TRP A 167 3.79 8.45 13.80
N ALA A 168 4.66 9.16 14.52
CA ALA A 168 5.00 8.84 15.90
C ALA A 168 3.77 8.80 16.81
N GLY A 169 3.61 7.69 17.52
CA GLY A 169 2.50 7.44 18.44
C GLY A 169 1.13 7.35 17.77
N ALA A 170 1.05 7.21 16.44
CA ALA A 170 -0.23 7.11 15.74
C ALA A 170 -1.04 5.89 16.19
N ASN A 171 -0.40 4.73 16.29
CA ASN A 171 -1.05 3.50 16.73
C ASN A 171 -1.56 3.59 18.19
N ALA A 172 -0.87 4.33 19.06
CA ALA A 172 -1.29 4.52 20.45
C ALA A 172 -2.59 5.32 20.58
N LYS A 173 -2.97 6.10 19.55
CA LYS A 173 -4.19 6.91 19.50
C LYS A 173 -5.40 6.19 18.91
N ILE A 174 -5.24 4.93 18.49
CA ILE A 174 -6.34 4.12 17.97
C ILE A 174 -7.40 3.96 19.07
N ASP A 175 -8.62 4.38 18.77
CA ASP A 175 -9.81 4.05 19.54
C ASP A 175 -10.18 2.58 19.26
N LYS A 176 -9.91 1.73 20.25
CA LYS A 176 -10.16 0.29 20.17
C LYS A 176 -11.65 -0.03 20.30
N ASP A 177 -12.41 0.89 20.86
CA ASP A 177 -13.82 0.74 21.19
C ASP A 177 -14.72 1.51 20.22
N SER A 178 -14.19 1.93 19.07
CA SER A 178 -14.98 2.59 18.01
C SER A 178 -16.18 1.74 17.61
N GLU A 179 -17.27 2.39 17.17
CA GLU A 179 -18.48 1.68 16.73
C GLU A 179 -18.16 0.66 15.61
N CYS A 180 -17.33 1.05 14.64
CA CYS A 180 -16.88 0.18 13.57
C CYS A 180 -16.09 -1.04 14.09
N SER A 181 -15.22 -0.84 15.08
CA SER A 181 -14.45 -1.93 15.69
C SER A 181 -15.35 -2.91 16.46
N GLN A 182 -16.33 -2.40 17.20
CA GLN A 182 -17.31 -3.22 17.90
C GLN A 182 -18.20 -4.02 16.91
N GLN A 183 -18.64 -3.40 15.82
CA GLN A 183 -19.41 -4.05 14.76
C GLN A 183 -18.61 -5.18 14.09
N ARG A 184 -17.34 -4.94 13.75
CA ARG A 184 -16.42 -5.96 13.22
C ARG A 184 -16.32 -7.14 14.18
N GLU A 185 -16.08 -6.88 15.47
CA GLU A 185 -15.97 -7.94 16.46
C GLU A 185 -17.26 -8.73 16.64
N ALA A 186 -18.41 -8.07 16.66
CA ALA A 186 -19.71 -8.74 16.70
C ALA A 186 -19.91 -9.65 15.48
N GLN A 187 -19.55 -9.17 14.29
CA GLN A 187 -19.61 -9.97 13.06
C GLN A 187 -18.66 -11.16 13.12
N ALA A 188 -17.42 -10.98 13.59
CA ALA A 188 -16.46 -12.06 13.76
C ALA A 188 -16.96 -13.13 14.74
N ARG A 189 -17.54 -12.72 15.88
CA ARG A 189 -18.16 -13.64 16.87
C ARG A 189 -19.34 -14.40 16.26
N HIS A 190 -20.18 -13.74 15.48
CA HIS A 190 -21.31 -14.37 14.81
C HIS A 190 -20.84 -15.41 13.76
N ILE A 191 -19.79 -15.11 13.01
CA ILE A 191 -19.22 -16.05 12.05
C ILE A 191 -18.64 -17.25 12.80
N GLN A 192 -17.88 -17.01 13.88
CA GLN A 192 -17.31 -18.07 14.70
C GLN A 192 -18.38 -19.01 15.28
N SER A 193 -19.46 -18.46 15.83
CA SER A 193 -20.54 -19.28 16.41
C SER A 193 -21.29 -20.12 15.37
N ARG A 194 -21.38 -19.65 14.12
CA ARG A 194 -21.95 -20.43 13.01
C ARG A 194 -21.04 -21.58 12.57
N HIS A 195 -19.71 -21.38 12.63
CA HIS A 195 -18.73 -22.42 12.27
C HIS A 195 -18.61 -23.50 13.34
N ASP A 196 -18.67 -23.11 14.61
CA ASP A 196 -18.66 -24.07 15.73
C ASP A 196 -19.89 -25.00 15.70
N ALA A 197 -21.03 -24.54 15.14
CA ALA A 197 -22.24 -25.34 14.94
C ALA A 197 -22.15 -26.32 13.75
N ASN A 198 -21.36 -26.00 12.72
CA ASN A 198 -21.23 -26.80 11.50
C ASN A 198 -19.99 -27.72 11.51
N GLY A 199 -19.14 -27.67 12.54
CA GLY A 199 -17.99 -28.55 12.70
C GLY A 199 -16.81 -28.28 11.75
N GLU A 200 -16.92 -27.31 10.84
CA GLU A 200 -15.83 -26.86 9.99
C GLU A 200 -14.96 -25.84 10.73
N LYS A 201 -13.89 -26.31 11.38
CA LYS A 201 -12.79 -25.44 11.83
C LYS A 201 -11.98 -24.96 10.63
N LYS A 202 -12.52 -24.01 9.86
CA LYS A 202 -11.63 -23.08 9.15
C LYS A 202 -11.20 -22.03 10.17
N ASP A 203 -9.90 -21.88 10.38
CA ASP A 203 -9.35 -20.74 11.11
C ASP A 203 -9.84 -19.47 10.39
N TYR A 204 -10.92 -18.87 10.89
CA TYR A 204 -11.50 -17.62 10.38
C TYR A 204 -10.63 -16.39 10.67
N ASN A 205 -9.31 -16.60 10.74
CA ASN A 205 -8.31 -15.58 10.92
C ASN A 205 -7.90 -14.95 9.56
N ILE A 206 -8.82 -14.96 8.60
CA ILE A 206 -8.60 -14.51 7.21
C ILE A 206 -8.18 -13.03 7.15
N ASN A 207 -8.45 -12.25 8.20
CA ASN A 207 -8.16 -10.81 8.25
C ASN A 207 -6.99 -10.39 9.19
N MET A 208 -6.27 -11.32 9.81
CA MET A 208 -5.23 -10.99 10.82
C MET A 208 -3.81 -11.36 10.43
N GLY A 209 -3.61 -11.82 9.19
CA GLY A 209 -2.29 -12.17 8.69
C GLY A 209 -1.45 -10.95 8.31
N TYR A 210 -0.16 -11.21 8.10
CA TYR A 210 0.77 -10.28 7.49
C TYR A 210 1.36 -10.91 6.22
N ALA A 211 1.51 -10.12 5.17
CA ALA A 211 2.13 -10.57 3.92
C ALA A 211 3.64 -10.76 4.06
N PHE A 212 4.27 -10.02 4.98
CA PHE A 212 5.64 -10.17 5.46
C PHE A 212 5.65 -10.29 6.99
N PRO A 213 6.71 -10.79 7.63
CA PRO A 213 6.70 -10.89 9.08
C PRO A 213 6.60 -9.52 9.74
N ASP A 214 5.85 -9.45 10.84
CA ASP A 214 5.73 -8.24 11.66
C ASP A 214 7.12 -7.80 12.15
N PRO A 215 7.55 -6.54 11.90
CA PRO A 215 8.85 -6.01 12.37
C PRO A 215 9.11 -6.21 13.86
N THR A 216 8.06 -6.28 14.68
CA THR A 216 8.18 -6.51 16.12
C THR A 216 8.79 -7.87 16.45
N LEU A 217 8.65 -8.87 15.57
CA LEU A 217 9.28 -10.19 15.71
C LEU A 217 10.80 -10.08 15.75
N PHE A 218 11.38 -9.11 15.03
CA PHE A 218 12.82 -8.88 14.96
C PHE A 218 13.29 -7.98 16.10
N VAL A 219 12.60 -6.86 16.32
CA VAL A 219 13.09 -5.83 17.26
C VAL A 219 13.03 -6.30 18.72
N TYR A 220 12.07 -7.14 19.08
CA TYR A 220 11.82 -7.54 20.47
C TYR A 220 12.11 -9.00 20.77
N ALA A 221 12.66 -9.74 19.81
CA ALA A 221 13.22 -11.06 20.08
C ALA A 221 14.42 -10.96 21.04
N SER A 222 14.73 -12.06 21.74
CA SER A 222 15.98 -12.14 22.51
C SER A 222 17.19 -12.00 21.60
N ALA A 223 18.33 -11.48 22.09
CA ALA A 223 19.52 -11.25 21.28
C ALA A 223 19.93 -12.45 20.41
N THR A 224 19.87 -13.67 20.97
CA THR A 224 20.12 -14.92 20.23
C THR A 224 19.12 -15.13 19.10
N ARG A 225 17.83 -14.91 19.34
CA ARG A 225 16.77 -15.07 18.33
C ARG A 225 16.81 -13.97 17.26
N GLN A 226 17.20 -12.75 17.62
CA GLN A 226 17.32 -11.63 16.67
C GLN A 226 18.29 -12.00 15.54
N SER A 227 19.47 -12.50 15.88
CA SER A 227 20.46 -12.90 14.88
C SER A 227 19.95 -14.04 13.99
N THR A 228 19.24 -15.02 14.55
CA THR A 228 18.60 -16.08 13.77
C THR A 228 17.56 -15.52 12.82
N TYR A 229 16.64 -14.68 13.31
CA TYR A 229 15.55 -14.12 12.52
C TYR A 229 16.07 -13.26 11.36
N PHE A 230 17.05 -12.39 11.61
CA PHE A 230 17.63 -11.56 10.55
C PHE A 230 18.31 -12.40 9.47
N ARG A 231 19.14 -13.38 9.84
CA ARG A 231 19.79 -14.27 8.88
C ARG A 231 18.78 -15.09 8.08
N GLN A 232 17.72 -15.57 8.75
CA GLN A 232 16.67 -16.34 8.09
C GLN A 232 15.82 -15.49 7.15
N TRP A 233 15.55 -14.23 7.53
CA TRP A 233 14.92 -13.26 6.66
C TRP A 233 15.78 -12.99 5.43
N GLU A 234 17.07 -12.66 5.58
CA GLU A 234 17.95 -12.43 4.42
C GLU A 234 17.99 -13.62 3.46
N HIS A 235 17.98 -14.83 4.02
CA HIS A 235 17.96 -16.05 3.24
C HIS A 235 16.70 -16.23 2.39
N TYR A 236 15.52 -15.88 2.92
CA TYR A 236 14.24 -16.01 2.22
C TYR A 236 13.77 -14.72 1.55
N ARG A 237 14.46 -13.60 1.77
CA ARG A 237 14.02 -12.25 1.42
C ARG A 237 13.55 -12.16 -0.01
N ASP A 238 14.40 -12.54 -0.96
CA ASP A 238 14.10 -12.41 -2.39
C ASP A 238 12.96 -13.33 -2.82
N THR A 239 12.88 -14.54 -2.27
CA THR A 239 11.80 -15.49 -2.55
C THR A 239 10.47 -15.01 -1.98
N LEU A 240 10.45 -14.46 -0.77
CA LEU A 240 9.25 -13.93 -0.14
C LEU A 240 8.78 -12.64 -0.82
N ILE A 241 9.71 -11.81 -1.29
CA ILE A 241 9.41 -10.65 -2.12
C ILE A 241 8.79 -11.09 -3.45
N TYR A 242 9.42 -12.04 -4.15
CA TYR A 242 8.91 -12.57 -5.42
C TYR A 242 7.52 -13.21 -5.25
N ARG A 243 7.31 -13.92 -4.14
CA ARG A 243 6.01 -14.49 -3.76
C ARG A 243 4.89 -13.44 -3.74
N VAL A 244 5.15 -12.20 -3.35
CA VAL A 244 4.10 -11.17 -3.31
C VAL A 244 4.06 -10.34 -4.60
N ALA A 245 5.20 -10.16 -5.28
CA ALA A 245 5.28 -9.40 -6.51
C ALA A 245 4.75 -10.15 -7.75
N SER A 246 4.79 -11.48 -7.74
CA SER A 246 4.42 -12.28 -8.91
C SER A 246 2.91 -12.28 -9.16
N SER A 247 2.50 -11.95 -10.38
CA SER A 247 1.11 -12.02 -10.85
C SER A 247 0.52 -13.42 -10.88
N THR A 248 1.37 -14.46 -10.82
CA THR A 248 0.97 -15.87 -10.78
C THR A 248 0.89 -16.42 -9.36
N SER A 249 1.19 -15.60 -8.35
CA SER A 249 1.18 -16.03 -6.96
C SER A 249 -0.23 -15.98 -6.36
N ASN A 250 -0.58 -17.02 -5.62
CA ASN A 250 -1.78 -17.08 -4.78
C ASN A 250 -1.46 -16.78 -3.31
N ALA A 251 -0.37 -16.05 -3.04
CA ALA A 251 0.08 -15.76 -1.70
C ALA A 251 -0.97 -14.99 -0.89
N THR A 252 -1.29 -15.53 0.28
CA THR A 252 -2.18 -14.88 1.25
C THR A 252 -1.40 -14.42 2.48
N PRO A 253 -1.91 -13.39 3.21
CA PRO A 253 -1.35 -13.00 4.49
C PRO A 253 -1.35 -14.17 5.47
N VAL A 254 -0.27 -14.32 6.24
CA VAL A 254 -0.07 -15.45 7.15
C VAL A 254 -0.02 -14.95 8.60
N CYS A 255 -0.54 -15.74 9.54
CA CYS A 255 -0.59 -15.34 10.94
C CYS A 255 0.83 -15.22 11.56
N PRO A 256 1.00 -14.39 12.61
CA PRO A 256 2.30 -14.19 13.25
C PRO A 256 2.99 -15.47 13.76
N GLN A 257 2.21 -16.50 14.10
CA GLN A 257 2.76 -17.75 14.59
C GLN A 257 3.54 -18.50 13.51
N VAL A 258 3.00 -18.59 12.29
CA VAL A 258 3.69 -19.23 11.16
C VAL A 258 4.96 -18.46 10.80
N TRP A 259 4.91 -17.12 10.86
CA TRP A 259 6.11 -16.30 10.68
C TRP A 259 7.21 -16.60 11.71
N ARG A 260 6.86 -16.76 12.99
CA ARG A 260 7.83 -17.14 14.04
C ARG A 260 8.44 -18.50 13.76
N GLU A 261 7.63 -19.46 13.30
CA GLU A 261 8.08 -20.81 12.98
C GLU A 261 9.07 -20.78 11.81
N LEU A 262 8.74 -20.06 10.73
CA LEU A 262 9.62 -19.87 9.57
C LEU A 262 10.96 -19.22 9.97
N LEU A 263 10.92 -18.13 10.74
CA LEU A 263 12.12 -17.38 11.13
C LEU A 263 12.98 -18.13 12.17
N ALA A 264 12.39 -19.02 12.95
CA ALA A 264 13.10 -19.85 13.92
C ALA A 264 13.67 -21.14 13.33
N MET A 265 13.47 -21.40 12.03
CA MET A 265 13.95 -22.63 11.42
C MET A 265 15.48 -22.71 11.44
N PRO A 266 16.06 -23.84 11.85
CA PRO A 266 17.50 -24.05 11.74
C PRO A 266 17.90 -24.30 10.28
N PHE A 267 19.00 -23.70 9.84
CA PHE A 267 19.60 -23.97 8.52
C PHE A 267 20.06 -25.42 8.32
N LYS A 268 20.24 -26.19 9.42
CA LYS A 268 20.70 -27.58 9.38
C LYS A 268 19.50 -28.56 9.47
N LYS A 269 19.45 -29.49 8.52
CA LYS A 269 18.50 -30.63 8.53
C LYS A 269 18.85 -31.57 9.69
N GLU A 270 18.19 -31.41 10.83
CA GLU A 270 18.10 -32.50 11.80
C GLU A 270 16.69 -33.08 11.82
N HIS A 271 16.65 -34.41 11.82
CA HIS A 271 15.58 -35.22 11.28
C HIS A 271 14.34 -35.21 12.17
N THR A 272 13.17 -34.94 11.57
CA THR A 272 11.76 -35.09 12.02
C THR A 272 10.95 -33.81 12.30
N LYS A 273 11.37 -32.89 13.18
CA LYS A 273 10.60 -31.62 13.41
C LYS A 273 10.71 -30.65 12.22
N THR A 274 11.80 -30.74 11.49
CA THR A 274 12.13 -29.93 10.30
C THR A 274 11.21 -30.23 9.11
N ILE A 275 10.59 -31.42 9.05
CA ILE A 275 9.72 -31.82 7.93
C ILE A 275 8.40 -31.03 7.96
N LYS A 276 7.73 -30.94 9.11
CA LYS A 276 6.50 -30.14 9.23
C LYS A 276 6.71 -28.65 8.98
N ALA A 277 7.83 -28.10 9.44
CA ALA A 277 8.18 -26.70 9.21
C ALA A 277 8.55 -26.44 7.73
N HIS A 278 9.23 -27.38 7.09
CA HIS A 278 9.51 -27.34 5.65
C HIS A 278 8.23 -27.49 4.81
N ASP A 279 7.29 -28.34 5.21
CA ASP A 279 5.98 -28.46 4.56
C ASP A 279 5.18 -27.16 4.73
N THR A 280 5.24 -26.54 5.92
CA THR A 280 4.63 -25.22 6.17
C THR A 280 5.27 -24.14 5.29
N MET A 281 6.59 -24.18 5.10
CA MET A 281 7.30 -23.29 4.20
C MET A 281 6.90 -23.51 2.73
N LEU A 282 6.82 -24.77 2.28
CA LEU A 282 6.38 -25.12 0.92
C LEU A 282 4.93 -24.67 0.66
N ASP A 283 4.03 -24.91 1.63
CA ASP A 283 2.64 -24.48 1.57
C ASP A 283 2.53 -22.95 1.51
N MET A 284 3.28 -22.26 2.37
CA MET A 284 3.31 -20.80 2.42
C MET A 284 3.86 -20.17 1.12
N MET A 285 4.88 -20.77 0.52
CA MET A 285 5.50 -20.27 -0.70
C MET A 285 4.76 -20.68 -1.99
N GLY A 286 3.86 -21.68 -1.92
CA GLY A 286 3.03 -22.10 -3.05
C GLY A 286 3.84 -22.41 -4.32
N THR A 287 3.35 -21.94 -5.47
CA THR A 287 4.01 -22.13 -6.78
C THR A 287 5.29 -21.31 -6.95
N ALA A 288 5.58 -20.33 -6.08
CA ALA A 288 6.71 -19.42 -6.22
C ALA A 288 8.08 -20.15 -6.16
N LEU A 289 8.16 -21.24 -5.38
CA LEU A 289 9.37 -22.07 -5.27
C LEU A 289 9.65 -22.98 -6.48
N GLN A 290 8.65 -23.22 -7.34
CA GLN A 290 8.83 -24.11 -8.49
C GLN A 290 9.58 -23.43 -9.64
N MET A 291 9.58 -22.09 -9.68
CA MET A 291 10.13 -21.28 -10.77
C MET A 291 11.50 -20.67 -10.44
N SER A 292 11.78 -20.47 -9.15
CA SER A 292 13.10 -20.06 -8.67
C SER A 292 13.63 -21.12 -7.71
N ARG A 293 14.55 -21.96 -8.18
CA ARG A 293 15.60 -22.47 -7.29
C ARG A 293 16.73 -21.46 -7.35
N PRO A 294 16.72 -20.37 -6.56
CA PRO A 294 17.98 -19.70 -6.31
C PRO A 294 18.90 -20.77 -5.73
N ASP A 295 20.17 -20.75 -6.12
CA ASP A 295 21.19 -21.59 -5.51
C ASP A 295 21.28 -21.10 -4.05
N VAL A 296 20.46 -21.70 -3.18
CA VAL A 296 20.26 -21.31 -1.79
C VAL A 296 21.57 -21.68 -1.09
N ARG A 297 22.56 -20.81 -1.21
CA ARG A 297 23.83 -20.91 -0.50
C ARG A 297 23.46 -20.90 0.98
N SER A 298 23.67 -22.04 1.62
CA SER A 298 23.62 -22.14 3.07
C SER A 298 24.57 -21.07 3.61
N PRO A 299 24.13 -20.17 4.51
CA PRO A 299 25.00 -19.12 5.01
C PRO A 299 26.28 -19.73 5.57
N THR A 300 27.43 -19.28 5.06
CA THR A 300 28.73 -19.70 5.56
C THR A 300 28.90 -19.11 6.96
N THR A 301 28.69 -19.97 7.97
CA THR A 301 29.32 -19.96 9.30
C THR A 301 29.62 -18.61 9.95
N HIS A 302 28.77 -18.21 10.91
CA HIS A 302 29.13 -17.98 12.33
C HIS A 302 27.82 -17.61 13.07
N THR A 303 27.17 -18.59 13.68
CA THR A 303 25.84 -18.42 14.31
C THR A 303 25.87 -17.58 15.57
N ASP A 304 27.04 -17.40 16.18
CA ASP A 304 27.16 -16.90 17.55
C ASP A 304 27.47 -15.40 17.62
N GLU A 305 27.85 -14.78 16.50
CA GLU A 305 28.07 -13.33 16.47
C GLU A 305 26.74 -12.56 16.43
N PRO A 306 26.63 -11.42 17.14
CA PRO A 306 25.51 -10.51 17.00
C PRO A 306 25.35 -10.05 15.54
N PHE A 307 24.11 -9.95 15.07
CA PHE A 307 23.83 -9.44 13.73
C PHE A 307 24.26 -7.96 13.60
N ASP A 308 24.72 -7.56 12.41
CA ASP A 308 25.11 -6.18 12.16
C ASP A 308 23.92 -5.23 12.39
N VAL A 309 24.14 -4.22 13.22
CA VAL A 309 23.07 -3.30 13.65
C VAL A 309 22.57 -2.45 12.50
N LYS A 310 23.49 -1.96 11.66
CA LYS A 310 23.17 -1.09 10.54
C LYS A 310 22.31 -1.85 9.52
N ARG A 311 22.71 -3.07 9.21
CA ARG A 311 21.96 -3.99 8.35
C ARG A 311 20.62 -4.40 8.97
N GLY A 312 20.59 -4.72 10.26
CA GLY A 312 19.36 -5.08 10.96
C GLY A 312 18.34 -3.93 10.93
N ARG A 313 18.77 -2.68 11.17
CA ARG A 313 17.91 -1.49 11.04
C ARG A 313 17.36 -1.32 9.63
N TYR A 314 18.19 -1.54 8.61
CA TYR A 314 17.75 -1.50 7.21
C TYR A 314 16.68 -2.57 6.92
N LEU A 315 16.88 -3.81 7.39
CA LEU A 315 15.92 -4.89 7.17
C LEU A 315 14.60 -4.64 7.91
N VAL A 316 14.64 -4.07 9.13
CA VAL A 316 13.42 -3.67 9.85
C VAL A 316 12.69 -2.54 9.12
N TRP A 317 13.42 -1.53 8.63
CA TRP A 317 12.83 -0.46 7.80
C TRP A 317 12.14 -1.03 6.55
N GLU A 318 12.81 -1.92 5.83
CA GLU A 318 12.26 -2.56 4.63
C GLU A 318 11.00 -3.38 4.94
N LEU A 319 10.99 -4.13 6.05
CA LEU A 319 9.80 -4.84 6.51
C LEU A 319 8.65 -3.89 6.86
N CYS A 320 8.97 -2.72 7.44
CA CYS A 320 7.96 -1.69 7.71
C CYS A 320 7.36 -1.18 6.40
N GLU A 321 8.20 -0.84 5.41
CA GLU A 321 7.77 -0.37 4.10
C GLU A 321 6.96 -1.39 3.33
N LEU A 322 7.45 -2.63 3.23
CA LEU A 322 6.77 -3.68 2.49
C LEU A 322 5.39 -4.01 3.08
N ASN A 323 5.28 -4.10 4.41
CA ASN A 323 3.98 -4.30 5.04
C ASN A 323 3.08 -3.08 4.86
N PHE A 324 3.59 -1.85 5.07
CA PHE A 324 2.80 -0.63 4.90
C PHE A 324 2.19 -0.52 3.51
N ARG A 325 2.98 -0.75 2.44
CA ARG A 325 2.50 -0.70 1.05
C ARG A 325 1.36 -1.67 0.78
N LEU A 326 1.49 -2.90 1.28
CA LEU A 326 0.48 -3.94 1.10
C LEU A 326 -0.75 -3.71 1.95
N GLU A 327 -0.57 -3.17 3.16
CA GLU A 327 -1.65 -2.81 4.07
C GLU A 327 -2.47 -1.63 3.55
N LEU A 328 -1.80 -0.64 2.94
CA LEU A 328 -2.46 0.47 2.26
C LEU A 328 -3.29 -0.03 1.07
N LEU A 329 -2.74 -0.93 0.26
CA LEU A 329 -3.48 -1.57 -0.83
C LEU A 329 -4.65 -2.41 -0.33
N ALA A 330 -4.49 -3.12 0.79
CA ALA A 330 -5.55 -3.94 1.39
C ALA A 330 -6.73 -3.07 1.88
N ILE A 331 -6.46 -1.93 2.51
CA ILE A 331 -7.49 -0.94 2.84
C ILE A 331 -8.20 -0.48 1.58
N ASP A 332 -7.45 -0.05 0.57
CA ASP A 332 -8.04 0.52 -0.65
C ASP A 332 -8.95 -0.49 -1.33
N THR A 333 -8.47 -1.74 -1.49
CA THR A 333 -9.26 -2.84 -2.02
C THR A 333 -10.55 -3.05 -1.21
N HIS A 334 -10.47 -2.99 0.13
CA HIS A 334 -11.65 -3.18 0.97
C HIS A 334 -12.65 -2.02 0.87
N LEU A 335 -12.14 -0.78 0.82
CA LEU A 335 -12.97 0.42 0.68
C LEU A 335 -13.63 0.47 -0.70
N THR A 336 -12.91 0.14 -1.77
CA THR A 336 -13.42 0.13 -3.15
C THR A 336 -14.40 -1.01 -3.39
N HIS A 337 -14.14 -2.21 -2.86
CA HIS A 337 -15.06 -3.35 -2.95
C HIS A 337 -16.38 -3.12 -2.19
N SER A 338 -16.37 -2.27 -1.16
CA SER A 338 -17.59 -1.86 -0.45
C SER A 338 -18.41 -0.80 -1.22
N LEU A 339 -17.82 -0.16 -2.23
CA LEU A 339 -18.39 1.01 -2.92
C LEU A 339 -18.91 0.73 -4.32
N VAL A 340 -18.23 -0.15 -5.07
CA VAL A 340 -18.57 -0.44 -6.46
C VAL A 340 -18.45 -1.94 -6.66
N SER A 341 -19.60 -2.62 -6.75
CA SER A 341 -19.65 -4.08 -6.60
C SER A 341 -19.03 -4.89 -7.75
N ASP A 342 -18.60 -4.29 -8.88
CA ASP A 342 -18.04 -5.07 -10.01
C ASP A 342 -17.22 -4.20 -11.02
N ASP A 343 -16.81 -2.96 -10.68
CA ASP A 343 -16.03 -2.11 -11.61
C ASP A 343 -14.52 -2.35 -11.45
N THR A 344 -14.01 -3.32 -12.20
CA THR A 344 -12.59 -3.69 -12.22
C THR A 344 -11.70 -2.57 -12.78
N ASP A 345 -12.22 -1.71 -13.65
CA ASP A 345 -11.45 -0.61 -14.24
C ASP A 345 -11.23 0.51 -13.21
N PHE A 346 -12.24 0.80 -12.40
CA PHE A 346 -12.12 1.70 -11.25
C PHE A 346 -11.12 1.17 -10.21
N GLN A 347 -11.20 -0.11 -9.85
CA GLN A 347 -10.26 -0.73 -8.90
C GLN A 347 -8.82 -0.67 -9.41
N LEU A 348 -8.59 -0.95 -10.69
CA LEU A 348 -7.26 -0.87 -11.30
C LEU A 348 -6.74 0.58 -11.33
N LYS A 349 -7.60 1.58 -11.60
CA LYS A 349 -7.24 3.00 -11.54
C LYS A 349 -6.86 3.43 -10.12
N CYS A 350 -7.61 3.01 -9.10
CA CYS A 350 -7.28 3.25 -7.69
C CYS A 350 -5.94 2.64 -7.31
N GLN A 351 -5.72 1.37 -7.67
CA GLN A 351 -4.46 0.67 -7.43
C GLN A 351 -3.28 1.37 -8.11
N ASN A 352 -3.42 1.79 -9.37
CA ASN A 352 -2.40 2.53 -10.09
C ASN A 352 -2.12 3.91 -9.46
N ALA A 353 -3.14 4.59 -8.94
CA ALA A 353 -2.97 5.85 -8.24
C ALA A 353 -2.16 5.66 -6.94
N ILE A 354 -2.42 4.59 -6.18
CA ILE A 354 -1.63 4.24 -4.99
C ILE A 354 -0.19 3.92 -5.38
N LEU A 355 0.02 3.12 -6.43
CA LEU A 355 1.35 2.78 -6.91
C LEU A 355 2.17 4.03 -7.27
N LYS A 356 1.55 5.03 -7.89
CA LYS A 356 2.20 6.32 -8.21
C LYS A 356 2.63 7.13 -6.97
N LEU A 357 2.02 6.89 -5.81
CA LEU A 357 2.46 7.49 -4.55
C LEU A 357 3.68 6.77 -3.95
N LEU A 358 3.97 5.56 -4.41
CA LEU A 358 5.06 4.74 -3.91
C LEU A 358 6.33 4.97 -4.73
N PRO A 359 7.51 5.09 -4.08
CA PRO A 359 8.78 5.13 -4.78
C PRO A 359 8.95 3.93 -5.72
N GLY A 360 9.30 4.22 -6.98
CA GLY A 360 9.50 3.23 -8.04
C GLY A 360 8.21 2.70 -8.67
N GLU A 361 7.06 3.32 -8.40
CA GLU A 361 5.73 2.96 -8.93
C GLU A 361 5.37 1.48 -8.78
N SER A 362 5.88 0.85 -7.72
CA SER A 362 5.82 -0.60 -7.52
C SER A 362 5.52 -0.96 -6.06
N LEU A 363 4.74 -2.03 -5.87
CA LEU A 363 4.44 -2.61 -4.55
C LEU A 363 5.69 -3.12 -3.85
N VAL A 364 6.68 -3.54 -4.64
CA VAL A 364 7.96 -4.02 -4.16
C VAL A 364 9.07 -3.14 -4.75
N PRO A 365 10.01 -2.63 -3.94
CA PRO A 365 11.22 -1.99 -4.45
C PRO A 365 11.97 -2.97 -5.37
N LEU A 366 12.09 -2.65 -6.67
CA LEU A 366 12.81 -3.50 -7.62
C LEU A 366 14.22 -3.81 -7.10
N PRO A 367 14.66 -5.08 -7.08
CA PRO A 367 16.03 -5.39 -6.76
C PRO A 367 16.91 -4.77 -7.84
N SER A 368 17.84 -3.90 -7.44
CA SER A 368 18.94 -3.47 -8.32
C SER A 368 19.72 -4.73 -8.64
N HIS A 369 19.55 -5.29 -9.83
CA HIS A 369 20.37 -6.39 -10.33
C HIS A 369 21.78 -5.86 -10.63
N SER A 370 22.54 -5.56 -9.58
CA SER A 370 23.98 -5.42 -9.62
C SER A 370 24.53 -5.83 -8.25
N VAL A 371 25.05 -7.05 -8.19
CA VAL A 371 25.91 -7.54 -7.10
C VAL A 371 27.22 -6.76 -7.17
N THR A 372 27.18 -5.51 -6.74
CA THR A 372 28.33 -4.69 -6.37
C THR A 372 27.81 -3.71 -5.34
N SER A 373 28.23 -3.89 -4.08
CA SER A 373 28.37 -2.94 -2.96
C SER A 373 27.89 -1.48 -3.11
N SER A 374 26.74 -1.23 -3.73
CA SER A 374 26.10 0.08 -3.80
C SER A 374 24.70 -0.10 -3.21
N VAL A 375 24.53 0.55 -2.06
CA VAL A 375 23.23 0.67 -1.39
C VAL A 375 22.24 1.26 -2.41
N PRO A 376 21.04 0.68 -2.59
CA PRO A 376 20.03 1.26 -3.45
C PRO A 376 19.78 2.71 -3.04
N LEU A 377 19.66 3.60 -4.03
CA LEU A 377 19.43 5.04 -3.87
C LEU A 377 18.49 5.31 -2.68
N VAL A 378 19.06 6.00 -1.70
CA VAL A 378 18.39 6.46 -0.49
C VAL A 378 17.32 7.45 -0.90
N PHE A 379 16.06 7.04 -0.83
CA PHE A 379 14.96 7.99 -0.90
C PHE A 379 14.67 8.47 0.51
N GLU A 380 14.88 9.77 0.75
CA GLU A 380 14.46 10.41 1.99
C GLU A 380 12.94 10.29 2.09
N ALA A 381 12.44 9.42 2.97
CA ALA A 381 11.04 9.43 3.39
C ALA A 381 10.79 10.70 4.22
N LYS A 382 10.70 11.84 3.53
CA LYS A 382 10.06 13.05 4.05
C LYS A 382 8.55 12.76 4.04
N GLY A 383 7.79 13.28 5.01
CA GLY A 383 6.39 12.94 5.23
C GLY A 383 5.51 12.99 3.97
N LEU A 384 4.27 12.51 4.08
CA LEU A 384 3.32 12.42 2.95
C LEU A 384 3.05 13.80 2.31
N LEU A 385 3.26 14.89 3.06
CA LEU A 385 3.20 16.26 2.60
C LEU A 385 4.61 16.89 2.70
N ASP A 386 5.05 17.52 1.61
CA ASP A 386 6.37 18.14 1.38
C ASP A 386 6.87 19.00 2.58
N PRO A 387 8.19 19.10 2.84
CA PRO A 387 8.78 19.54 4.10
C PRO A 387 8.92 21.06 4.16
N SER A 388 7.87 21.82 3.86
CA SER A 388 7.90 23.27 4.13
C SER A 388 8.12 23.56 5.63
N GLY A 389 8.03 22.53 6.49
CA GLY A 389 8.22 22.63 7.92
C GLY A 389 7.09 23.39 8.61
N ASP A 390 6.06 23.79 7.87
CA ASP A 390 4.92 24.50 8.40
C ASP A 390 4.11 23.59 9.33
N GLU A 391 3.81 24.11 10.52
CA GLU A 391 3.05 23.43 11.56
C GLU A 391 1.67 22.98 11.05
N ALA A 392 1.10 23.74 10.11
CA ALA A 392 -0.15 23.40 9.44
C ALA A 392 -0.04 22.08 8.63
N SER A 393 1.01 21.90 7.83
CA SER A 393 1.25 20.69 7.05
C SER A 393 1.42 19.47 7.95
N LEU A 394 2.19 19.60 9.03
CA LEU A 394 2.38 18.52 10.01
C LEU A 394 1.07 18.16 10.72
N LYS A 395 0.22 19.14 11.02
CA LYS A 395 -1.09 18.91 11.63
C LYS A 395 -2.03 18.15 10.70
N VAL A 396 -2.07 18.54 9.42
CA VAL A 396 -2.85 17.82 8.39
C VAL A 396 -2.33 16.40 8.22
N GLU A 397 -1.01 16.21 8.13
CA GLU A 397 -0.42 14.88 8.00
C GLU A 397 -0.75 13.99 9.21
N LYS A 398 -0.62 14.52 10.44
CA LYS A 398 -1.01 13.79 11.66
C LYS A 398 -2.48 13.39 11.66
N ALA A 399 -3.37 14.23 11.13
CA ALA A 399 -4.80 13.92 11.02
C ALA A 399 -5.05 12.82 9.97
N LEU A 400 -4.39 12.88 8.82
CA LEU A 400 -4.44 11.84 7.79
C LEU A 400 -3.93 10.50 8.32
N VAL A 401 -2.80 10.50 9.03
CA VAL A 401 -2.24 9.30 9.65
C VAL A 401 -3.19 8.72 10.70
N GLN A 402 -3.77 9.55 11.56
CA GLN A 402 -4.77 9.10 12.55
C GLN A 402 -5.98 8.45 11.87
N HIS A 403 -6.48 9.07 10.79
CA HIS A 403 -7.57 8.51 10.00
C HIS A 403 -7.19 7.16 9.37
N TYR A 404 -5.98 7.05 8.80
CA TYR A 404 -5.46 5.80 8.24
C TYR A 404 -5.38 4.69 9.29
N VAL A 405 -4.72 4.93 10.43
CA VAL A 405 -4.51 3.88 11.44
C VAL A 405 -5.82 3.42 12.09
N GLN A 406 -6.76 4.35 12.32
CA GLN A 406 -8.09 4.01 12.83
C GLN A 406 -8.88 3.19 11.80
N THR A 407 -8.88 3.63 10.53
CA THR A 407 -9.56 2.92 9.45
C THR A 407 -8.98 1.52 9.25
N PHE A 408 -7.66 1.38 9.29
CA PHE A 408 -7.01 0.07 9.24
C PHE A 408 -7.47 -0.81 10.38
N PHE A 409 -7.40 -0.30 11.62
CA PHE A 409 -7.76 -1.05 12.80
C PHE A 409 -9.22 -1.50 12.74
N ASP A 410 -10.15 -0.60 12.40
CA ASP A 410 -11.58 -0.89 12.28
C ASP A 410 -11.86 -2.04 11.31
N ARG A 411 -11.10 -2.14 10.21
CA ARG A 411 -11.28 -3.21 9.20
C ARG A 411 -10.58 -4.51 9.55
N PHE A 412 -9.35 -4.45 10.04
CA PHE A 412 -8.48 -5.63 10.17
C PHE A 412 -8.31 -6.11 11.61
N GLY A 413 -8.73 -5.34 12.62
CA GLY A 413 -8.68 -5.73 14.05
C GLY A 413 -7.27 -5.75 14.65
N ARG A 414 -6.27 -5.22 13.94
CA ARG A 414 -4.90 -5.07 14.40
C ARG A 414 -4.35 -3.71 14.01
N PRO A 415 -3.37 -3.16 14.74
CA PRO A 415 -2.70 -1.94 14.29
C PRO A 415 -1.97 -2.21 12.97
N PRO A 416 -1.90 -1.23 12.06
CA PRO A 416 -1.06 -1.31 10.87
C PRO A 416 0.42 -1.21 11.24
N VAL A 417 1.27 -1.72 10.35
CA VAL A 417 2.70 -1.47 10.37
C VAL A 417 2.95 -0.08 9.79
N LEU A 418 3.62 0.78 10.55
CA LEU A 418 3.84 2.17 10.17
C LEU A 418 5.16 2.32 9.37
N PRO A 419 5.20 3.17 8.34
CA PRO A 419 6.43 3.50 7.63
C PRO A 419 7.41 4.22 8.56
N CYS A 420 8.70 4.07 8.27
CA CYS A 420 9.80 4.60 9.07
C CYS A 420 10.80 5.33 8.18
N MET A 421 11.63 6.20 8.75
CA MET A 421 12.70 6.85 8.00
C MET A 421 13.85 5.87 7.71
N PRO A 422 14.44 5.91 6.51
CA PRO A 422 15.64 5.12 6.25
C PRO A 422 16.81 5.65 7.08
N HIS A 423 17.64 4.72 7.55
CA HIS A 423 18.71 5.03 8.51
C HIS A 423 19.70 6.11 8.05
N GLN A 424 19.89 6.31 6.74
CA GLN A 424 20.84 7.32 6.22
C GLN A 424 20.32 8.76 6.34
N SER A 425 19.00 8.98 6.32
CA SER A 425 18.40 10.32 6.46
C SER A 425 18.51 10.89 7.88
N ALA A 426 18.74 10.05 8.89
CA ALA A 426 18.89 10.48 10.29
C ALA A 426 20.29 11.03 10.62
N LEU A 427 21.30 10.78 9.77
CA LEU A 427 22.67 11.28 9.98
C LEU A 427 22.90 12.70 9.44
N VAL A 428 22.00 13.22 8.60
CA VAL A 428 22.13 14.56 7.99
C VAL A 428 21.71 15.69 8.95
N ASN A 429 21.03 15.37 10.05
CA ASN A 429 20.48 16.36 10.99
C ASN A 429 21.18 16.41 12.36
N GLN A 430 22.39 15.85 12.51
CA GLN A 430 23.19 16.11 13.71
C GLN A 430 24.11 17.31 13.47
N PRO A 431 24.02 18.39 14.26
CA PRO A 431 25.04 19.43 14.22
C PRO A 431 26.36 18.80 14.66
N GLU A 432 27.41 19.02 13.87
CA GLU A 432 28.78 18.65 14.23
C GLU A 432 29.11 19.28 15.59
N GLU A 433 29.13 18.47 16.65
CA GLU A 433 29.85 18.82 17.87
C GLU A 433 31.32 18.90 17.49
N GLN A 434 31.80 20.13 17.32
CA GLN A 434 33.22 20.43 17.27
C GLN A 434 33.86 19.92 18.56
N GLU A 435 34.56 18.79 18.47
CA GLU A 435 35.59 18.43 19.43
C GLU A 435 36.65 19.53 19.40
N GLY A 436 36.52 20.48 20.33
CA GLY A 436 37.56 21.43 20.63
C GLY A 436 38.72 20.70 21.29
N GLU A 437 39.89 20.80 20.66
CA GLU A 437 41.19 20.59 21.29
C GLU A 437 41.25 21.32 22.65
N LYS A 438 41.58 20.58 23.70
CA LYS A 438 42.44 21.06 24.79
C LYS A 438 43.12 19.90 25.51
#